data_AF-A0A1H3DIC3-F1
#
_entry.id   AF-A0A1H3DIC3-F1
#
_cell.length_a   1.000
_cell.length_b   1.000
_cell.length_c   1.000
_cell.angle_alpha   90.00
_cell.angle_beta   90.00
_cell.angle_gamma   90.00
#
_symmetry.space_group_name_H-M   'P 1'
#
loop_
_entity.id
_entity.type
_entity.pdbx_description
1 polymer ?
#
loop_
_entity_poly.entity_id
_entity_poly.type
_entity_poly.pdbx_seq_one_letter_code
_entity_poly.pdbx_strand_id
1 'polypeptide(L)'
;MSDLSRENLEDLADLYQALSNEKRLRILLQLYNDEPVSELTEELGISRSGLQKNIERLIDSELAFRPQKEGSKTYALTPLGEHYVHVLEKDKETSLKTREMLEKELNRLEQEQSDTRETLEEAGVDVTEFERKLKQEAWQNIWEDAEEKL
;
A
#
# COMPACT_ATOMS: atom_id res chain seq x y z
N MET A 1 4.79 -16.42 -19.83
CA MET A 1 3.54 -15.64 -19.84
C MET A 1 2.70 -16.17 -18.69
N SER A 2 2.16 -15.32 -17.83
CA SER A 2 1.32 -15.82 -16.74
C SER A 2 0.03 -16.39 -17.34
N ASP A 3 -0.37 -17.57 -16.88
CA ASP A 3 -1.57 -18.29 -17.33
C ASP A 3 -2.82 -17.76 -16.61
N LEU A 4 -2.91 -16.43 -16.48
CA LEU A 4 -4.02 -15.77 -15.79
C LEU A 4 -5.14 -15.52 -16.79
N SER A 5 -6.26 -16.23 -16.58
CA SER A 5 -7.50 -15.90 -17.28
C SER A 5 -7.96 -14.49 -16.90
N ARG A 6 -8.83 -13.91 -17.74
CA ARG A 6 -9.45 -12.63 -17.45
C ARG A 6 -10.22 -12.65 -16.12
N GLU A 7 -10.95 -13.73 -15.86
CA GLU A 7 -11.71 -13.93 -14.62
C GLU A 7 -10.78 -13.91 -13.39
N ASN A 8 -9.66 -14.63 -13.44
CA ASN A 8 -8.67 -14.62 -12.36
C ASN A 8 -8.11 -13.21 -12.09
N LEU A 9 -7.96 -12.38 -13.12
CA LEU A 9 -7.50 -11.00 -12.97
C LEU A 9 -8.58 -10.09 -12.37
N GLU A 10 -9.85 -10.31 -12.70
CA GLU A 10 -10.98 -9.58 -12.13
C GLU A 10 -11.10 -9.88 -10.62
N ASP A 11 -11.01 -11.16 -10.23
CA ASP A 11 -11.02 -11.57 -8.82
C ASP A 11 -9.83 -10.98 -8.03
N LEU A 12 -8.62 -11.04 -8.60
CA LEU A 12 -7.43 -10.45 -7.97
C LEU A 12 -7.54 -8.93 -7.86
N ALA A 13 -8.08 -8.25 -8.87
CA ALA A 13 -8.26 -6.80 -8.84
C ALA A 13 -9.22 -6.38 -7.71
N ASP A 14 -10.31 -7.11 -7.51
CA ASP A 14 -11.27 -6.85 -6.44
C ASP A 14 -10.62 -7.04 -5.06
N LEU A 15 -9.81 -8.10 -4.87
CA LEU A 15 -9.03 -8.32 -3.66
C LEU A 15 -8.03 -7.17 -3.41
N TYR A 16 -7.25 -6.78 -4.42
CA TYR A 16 -6.28 -5.70 -4.27
C TYR A 16 -6.95 -4.34 -4.04
N GLN A 17 -8.13 -4.10 -4.59
CA GLN A 17 -8.91 -2.88 -4.30
C GLN A 17 -9.42 -2.86 -2.86
N ALA A 18 -9.77 -4.01 -2.28
CA ALA A 18 -10.05 -4.09 -0.86
C ALA A 18 -8.78 -3.77 -0.04
N LEU A 19 -7.62 -4.27 -0.45
CA LEU A 19 -6.36 -4.06 0.28
C LEU A 19 -5.73 -2.67 0.07
N SER A 20 -6.13 -1.91 -0.95
CA SER A 20 -5.54 -0.60 -1.28
C SER A 20 -5.94 0.55 -0.33
N ASN A 21 -6.50 0.26 0.85
CA ASN A 21 -6.99 1.25 1.80
C ASN A 21 -6.36 1.06 3.17
N GLU A 22 -5.66 2.10 3.65
CA GLU A 22 -4.94 2.07 4.93
C GLU A 22 -5.81 1.58 6.10
N LYS A 23 -7.05 2.07 6.20
CA LYS A 23 -7.95 1.72 7.31
C LYS A 23 -8.29 0.23 7.29
N ARG A 24 -8.49 -0.35 6.11
CA ARG A 24 -8.74 -1.79 5.95
C ARG A 24 -7.51 -2.62 6.28
N LEU A 25 -6.31 -2.17 5.90
CA LEU A 25 -5.07 -2.83 6.31
C LEU A 25 -4.89 -2.82 7.83
N ARG A 26 -5.21 -1.71 8.50
CA ARG A 26 -5.18 -1.62 9.97
C ARG A 26 -6.16 -2.59 10.63
N ILE A 27 -7.39 -2.65 10.11
CA ILE A 27 -8.41 -3.59 10.60
C ILE A 27 -7.93 -5.04 10.44
N LEU A 28 -7.35 -5.41 9.29
CA LEU A 28 -6.82 -6.76 9.08
C LEU A 28 -5.72 -7.10 10.09
N LEU A 29 -4.75 -6.21 10.29
CA LEU A 29 -3.68 -6.39 11.26
C LEU A 29 -4.22 -6.53 12.69
N GLN A 30 -5.21 -5.74 13.06
CA GLN A 30 -5.77 -5.81 14.41
C GLN A 30 -6.57 -7.09 14.64
N LEU A 31 -7.35 -7.53 13.65
CA LEU A 31 -8.04 -8.82 13.71
C LEU A 31 -7.04 -9.99 13.77
N TYR A 32 -5.92 -9.91 13.05
CA TYR A 32 -4.85 -10.91 13.10
C TYR A 32 -4.21 -11.02 14.49
N ASN A 33 -4.01 -9.89 15.16
CA ASN A 33 -3.48 -9.84 16.53
C ASN A 33 -4.51 -10.19 17.61
N ASP A 34 -5.70 -10.66 17.21
CA ASP A 34 -6.76 -11.03 18.12
C ASP A 34 -7.27 -9.85 18.99
N GLU A 35 -7.20 -8.62 18.47
CA GLU A 35 -7.57 -7.38 19.19
C GLU A 35 -8.93 -6.80 18.77
N PRO A 36 -9.59 -5.97 19.62
CA PRO A 36 -10.88 -5.35 19.29
C PRO A 36 -10.77 -4.19 18.29
N VAL A 37 -11.39 -4.33 17.12
CA VAL A 37 -11.42 -3.28 16.07
C VAL A 37 -12.17 -2.00 16.45
N SER A 38 -12.92 -2.00 17.56
CA SER A 38 -13.66 -0.82 18.04
C SER A 38 -12.73 0.35 18.40
N GLU A 39 -11.51 0.05 18.83
CA GLU A 39 -10.51 1.02 19.26
C GLU A 39 -9.96 1.84 18.07
N LEU A 40 -10.03 1.30 16.85
CA LEU A 40 -9.60 1.98 15.63
C LEU A 40 -10.41 3.23 15.30
N THR A 41 -11.61 3.39 15.85
CA THR A 41 -12.41 4.60 15.58
C THR A 41 -11.69 5.87 16.02
N GLU A 42 -11.05 5.83 17.19
CA GLU A 42 -10.27 6.95 17.72
C GLU A 42 -8.90 7.04 17.03
N GLU A 43 -8.18 5.93 16.88
CA GLU A 43 -6.86 5.91 16.23
C GLU A 43 -6.90 6.43 14.79
N LEU A 44 -7.90 5.99 14.01
CA LEU A 44 -8.04 6.35 12.59
C LEU A 44 -8.85 7.63 12.36
N GLY A 45 -9.37 8.27 13.42
CA GLY A 45 -10.24 9.43 13.32
C GLY A 45 -11.50 9.17 12.48
N ILE A 46 -12.12 7.99 12.61
CA ILE A 46 -13.31 7.60 11.85
C ILE A 46 -14.53 7.38 12.73
N SER A 47 -15.71 7.64 12.18
CA SER A 47 -16.96 7.26 12.83
C SER A 47 -17.11 5.74 12.92
N ARG A 48 -17.95 5.28 13.85
CA ARG A 48 -18.37 3.87 13.93
C ARG A 48 -18.98 3.36 12.61
N SER A 49 -19.77 4.20 11.94
CA SER A 49 -20.31 3.87 10.62
C SER A 49 -19.23 3.76 9.53
N GLY A 50 -18.15 4.55 9.65
CA GLY A 50 -16.99 4.46 8.78
C GLY A 50 -16.19 3.18 9.02
N LEU A 51 -16.00 2.79 10.28
CA LEU A 51 -15.39 1.50 10.65
C LEU A 51 -16.22 0.34 10.06
N GLN A 52 -17.54 0.35 10.30
CA GLN A 52 -18.44 -0.68 9.80
C GLN A 52 -18.33 -0.84 8.28
N LYS A 53 -18.36 0.26 7.52
CA LYS A 53 -18.21 0.21 6.05
C LYS A 53 -16.90 -0.44 5.60
N ASN A 54 -15.80 -0.21 6.31
CA ASN A 54 -14.52 -0.84 5.98
C ASN A 54 -14.53 -2.35 6.29
N ILE A 55 -15.16 -2.75 7.41
CA ILE A 55 -15.34 -4.16 7.76
C ILE A 55 -16.25 -4.86 6.75
N GLU A 56 -17.37 -4.25 6.34
CA GLU A 56 -18.24 -4.82 5.29
C GLU A 56 -17.45 -5.05 4.01
N ARG A 57 -16.64 -4.09 3.56
CA ARG A 57 -15.83 -4.28 2.35
C ARG A 57 -14.83 -5.43 2.48
N LEU A 58 -14.28 -5.67 3.68
CA LEU A 58 -13.42 -6.83 3.94
C LEU A 58 -14.20 -8.15 3.93
N ILE A 59 -15.45 -8.14 4.40
CA ILE A 59 -16.35 -9.30 4.35
C ILE A 59 -16.77 -9.60 2.90
N ASP A 60 -17.16 -8.58 2.15
CA ASP A 60 -17.56 -8.69 0.74
C ASP A 60 -16.42 -9.22 -0.16
N SER A 61 -15.18 -8.98 0.25
CA SER A 61 -13.98 -9.51 -0.42
C SER A 61 -13.44 -10.80 0.21
N GLU A 62 -14.24 -11.46 1.05
CA GLU A 62 -13.92 -12.74 1.70
C GLU A 62 -12.66 -12.73 2.59
N LEU A 63 -12.21 -11.57 3.05
CA LEU A 63 -11.03 -11.42 3.93
C LEU A 63 -11.40 -11.49 5.42
N ALA A 64 -12.64 -11.15 5.75
CA ALA A 64 -13.16 -11.22 7.12
C ALA A 64 -14.55 -11.87 7.14
N PHE A 65 -14.99 -12.31 8.31
CA PHE A 65 -16.34 -12.85 8.50
C PHE A 65 -16.88 -12.54 9.89
N ARG A 66 -18.18 -12.84 10.09
CA ARG A 66 -18.88 -12.74 11.38
C ARG A 66 -19.08 -14.12 11.98
N PRO A 67 -18.32 -14.50 13.02
CA PRO A 67 -18.56 -15.73 13.76
C PRO A 67 -19.99 -15.83 14.31
N GLN A 68 -20.58 -17.03 14.27
CA GLN A 68 -21.95 -17.29 14.75
C GLN A 68 -22.01 -17.90 16.16
N LYS A 69 -20.86 -18.17 16.77
CA LYS A 69 -20.78 -18.88 18.05
C LYS A 69 -21.02 -17.92 19.22
N GLU A 70 -21.84 -18.32 20.18
CA GLU A 70 -22.06 -17.52 21.40
C GLU A 70 -20.74 -17.31 22.17
N GLY A 71 -20.49 -16.07 22.60
CA GLY A 71 -19.23 -15.67 23.25
C GLY A 71 -18.02 -15.56 22.31
N SER A 72 -18.22 -15.70 20.99
CA SER A 72 -17.16 -15.43 20.01
C SER A 72 -17.05 -13.95 19.66
N LYS A 73 -15.95 -13.61 19.00
CA LYS A 73 -15.67 -12.25 18.52
C LYS A 73 -16.71 -11.79 17.52
N THR A 74 -16.95 -10.49 17.49
CA THR A 74 -17.84 -9.85 16.50
C THR A 74 -17.34 -10.08 15.06
N TYR A 75 -16.02 -10.07 14.88
CA TYR A 75 -15.35 -10.23 13.58
C TYR A 75 -14.10 -11.10 13.73
N ALA A 76 -13.76 -11.83 12.67
CA ALA A 76 -12.53 -12.62 12.56
C ALA A 76 -12.05 -12.67 11.10
N LEU A 77 -10.77 -13.01 10.90
CA LEU A 77 -10.20 -13.21 9.56
C LEU A 77 -10.61 -14.56 8.99
N THR A 78 -10.81 -14.62 7.68
CA THR A 78 -10.83 -15.90 6.96
C THR A 78 -9.39 -16.40 6.76
N PRO A 79 -9.18 -17.67 6.34
CA PRO A 79 -7.86 -18.12 5.92
C PRO A 79 -7.24 -17.27 4.80
N LEU A 80 -8.08 -16.71 3.92
CA LEU A 80 -7.64 -15.77 2.88
C LEU A 80 -7.17 -14.44 3.48
N GLY A 81 -7.90 -13.91 4.46
CA GLY A 81 -7.49 -12.72 5.21
C GLY A 81 -6.15 -12.91 5.93
N GLU A 82 -5.98 -14.04 6.62
CA GLU A 82 -4.71 -14.38 7.27
C GLU A 82 -3.56 -14.50 6.26
N HIS A 83 -3.80 -15.13 5.11
CA HIS A 83 -2.81 -15.22 4.04
C HIS A 83 -2.32 -13.83 3.61
N TYR A 84 -3.22 -12.88 3.39
CA TYR A 84 -2.84 -11.53 2.96
C TYR A 84 -2.15 -10.71 4.05
N VAL A 85 -2.44 -10.95 5.33
CA VAL A 85 -1.66 -10.36 6.42
C VAL A 85 -0.21 -10.86 6.37
N HIS A 86 0.02 -12.15 6.19
CA HIS A 86 1.38 -12.69 6.03
C HIS A 86 2.10 -12.13 4.80
N VAL A 87 1.38 -11.98 3.67
CA VAL A 87 1.93 -11.34 2.46
C VAL A 87 2.36 -9.90 2.76
N LEU A 88 1.50 -9.12 3.43
CA LEU A 88 1.82 -7.75 3.85
C LEU A 88 3.06 -7.72 4.74
N GLU A 89 3.14 -8.61 5.73
CA GLU A 89 4.27 -8.66 6.66
C GLU A 89 5.59 -9.04 6.00
N LYS A 90 5.54 -9.94 5.02
CA LYS A 90 6.71 -10.36 4.25
C LYS A 90 7.16 -9.28 3.27
N ASP A 91 6.21 -8.62 2.62
CA ASP A 91 6.50 -7.63 1.57
C ASP A 91 6.89 -6.26 2.14
N LYS A 92 6.43 -5.90 3.35
CA LYS A 92 6.62 -4.56 3.92
C LYS A 92 8.07 -4.08 3.89
N GLU A 93 9.03 -4.94 4.24
CA GLU A 93 10.43 -4.54 4.34
C GLU A 93 10.97 -4.18 2.96
N THR A 94 10.75 -5.05 1.97
CA THR A 94 11.19 -4.83 0.60
C THR A 94 10.51 -3.60 0.00
N SER A 95 9.18 -3.53 0.06
CA SER A 95 8.42 -2.42 -0.53
C SER A 95 8.75 -1.06 0.08
N LEU A 96 8.88 -0.97 1.41
CA LEU A 96 9.24 0.27 2.08
C LEU A 96 10.70 0.67 1.79
N LYS A 97 11.63 -0.29 1.78
CA LYS A 97 13.03 -0.01 1.46
C LYS A 97 13.21 0.46 0.02
N THR A 98 12.56 -0.17 -0.95
CA THR A 98 12.60 0.28 -2.35
C THR A 98 12.05 1.69 -2.50
N ARG A 99 10.98 2.03 -1.78
CA ARG A 99 10.45 3.39 -1.75
C ARG A 99 11.41 4.38 -1.10
N GLU A 100 12.04 4.03 0.02
CA GLU A 100 13.03 4.87 0.70
C GLU A 100 14.24 5.14 -0.20
N MET A 101 14.71 4.13 -0.95
CA MET A 101 15.77 4.30 -1.93
C MET A 101 15.39 5.31 -3.01
N LEU A 102 14.17 5.21 -3.55
CA LEU A 102 13.63 6.19 -4.51
C LEU A 102 13.60 7.60 -3.93
N GLU A 103 13.06 7.77 -2.71
CA GLU A 103 12.96 9.07 -2.07
C GLU A 103 14.34 9.70 -1.83
N LYS A 104 15.33 8.91 -1.38
CA LYS A 104 16.71 9.39 -1.19
C LYS A 104 17.36 9.82 -2.50
N GLU A 105 17.18 9.01 -3.54
CA GLU A 105 17.81 9.27 -4.83
C GLU A 105 17.17 10.46 -5.56
N LEU A 106 15.84 10.57 -5.49
CA LEU A 106 15.13 11.76 -5.95
C LEU A 106 15.63 13.03 -5.26
N ASN A 107 15.72 13.01 -3.92
CA ASN A 107 16.22 14.16 -3.16
C ASN A 107 17.66 14.52 -3.56
N ARG A 108 18.52 13.54 -3.85
CA ARG A 108 19.90 13.77 -4.32
C ARG A 108 19.89 14.47 -5.68
N LEU A 109 19.15 13.94 -6.65
CA LEU A 109 19.06 14.50 -8.01
C LEU A 109 18.40 15.89 -8.02
N GLU A 110 17.37 16.10 -7.21
CA GLU A 110 16.73 17.41 -7.05
C GLU A 110 17.70 18.46 -6.48
N GLN A 111 18.55 18.09 -5.53
CA GLN A 111 19.60 18.98 -5.01
C GLN A 111 20.66 19.27 -6.07
N GLU A 112 21.10 18.26 -6.82
CA GLU A 112 22.10 18.42 -7.89
C GLU A 112 21.60 19.28 -9.05
N GLN A 113 20.30 19.26 -9.32
CA GLN A 113 19.68 19.99 -10.41
C GLN A 113 18.85 21.21 -9.94
N SER A 114 19.07 21.67 -8.70
CA SER A 114 18.33 22.78 -8.10
C SER A 114 18.44 24.06 -8.93
N ASP A 115 19.65 24.42 -9.37
CA ASP A 115 19.90 25.62 -10.18
C ASP A 115 19.21 25.54 -11.55
N THR A 116 19.22 24.34 -12.15
CA THR A 116 18.52 24.07 -13.42
C THR A 116 17.01 24.25 -13.25
N ARG A 117 16.44 23.72 -12.16
CA ARG A 117 15.03 23.87 -11.84
C ARG A 117 14.64 25.33 -11.66
N GLU A 118 15.39 26.07 -10.83
CA GLU A 118 15.15 27.49 -10.57
C GLU A 118 15.17 28.30 -11.88
N THR A 119 16.15 28.04 -12.75
CA THR A 119 16.23 28.70 -14.07
C THR A 119 15.00 28.44 -14.95
N LEU A 120 14.49 27.20 -14.94
CA LEU A 120 13.28 26.84 -15.71
C LEU A 120 12.03 27.52 -15.14
N GLU A 121 11.90 27.55 -13.81
CA GLU A 121 10.78 28.21 -13.12
C GLU A 121 10.81 29.73 -13.34
N GLU A 122 11.98 30.37 -13.25
CA GLU A 122 12.16 31.80 -13.57
C GLU A 122 11.83 32.13 -15.02
N ALA A 123 12.11 31.22 -15.95
CA ALA A 123 11.75 31.35 -17.36
C ALA A 123 10.26 31.07 -17.63
N GLY A 124 9.47 30.71 -16.61
CA GLY A 124 8.06 30.37 -16.74
C GLY A 124 7.80 29.05 -17.47
N VAL A 125 8.79 28.15 -17.50
CA VAL A 125 8.69 26.81 -18.11
C VAL A 125 8.02 25.85 -17.14
N ASP A 126 7.09 25.03 -17.64
CA ASP A 126 6.49 23.94 -16.86
C ASP A 126 7.54 22.85 -16.57
N VAL A 127 7.85 22.65 -15.28
CA VAL A 127 8.85 21.69 -14.81
C VAL A 127 8.34 20.25 -14.73
N THR A 128 7.08 19.97 -15.06
CA THR A 128 6.50 18.61 -15.00
C THR A 128 7.31 17.59 -15.79
N GLU A 129 7.79 17.94 -17.00
CA GLU A 129 8.63 17.03 -17.79
C GLU A 129 10.00 16.79 -17.14
N PHE A 130 10.56 17.83 -16.52
CA PHE A 130 11.82 17.76 -15.81
C PHE A 130 11.70 16.86 -14.57
N GLU A 131 10.67 17.04 -13.74
CA GLU A 131 10.39 16.17 -12.59
C GLU A 131 10.18 14.71 -13.00
N ARG A 132 9.49 14.46 -14.13
CA ARG A 132 9.32 13.11 -14.67
C ARG A 132 10.66 12.48 -15.09
N LYS A 133 11.57 13.26 -15.68
CA LYS A 133 12.92 12.78 -16.07
C LYS A 133 13.76 12.45 -14.84
N LEU A 134 13.77 13.31 -13.83
CA LEU A 134 14.47 13.04 -12.57
C LEU A 134 13.99 11.73 -11.92
N LYS A 135 12.67 11.49 -11.92
CA LYS A 135 12.12 10.25 -11.39
C LYS A 135 12.50 9.01 -12.20
N GLN A 136 12.63 9.12 -13.52
CA GLN A 136 13.11 8.02 -14.35
C GLN A 136 14.59 7.73 -14.09
N GLU A 137 15.41 8.77 -13.99
CA GLU A 137 16.83 8.66 -13.67
C GLU A 137 17.06 8.04 -12.28
N ALA A 138 16.30 8.46 -11.26
CA ALA A 138 16.37 7.88 -9.94
C ALA A 138 16.10 6.36 -9.96
N TRP A 139 15.13 5.92 -10.76
CA TRP A 139 14.87 4.48 -10.92
C TRP A 139 16.01 3.74 -11.63
N GLN A 140 16.57 4.33 -12.69
CA GLN A 140 17.70 3.74 -13.41
C GLN A 140 18.89 3.53 -12.48
N ASN A 141 19.24 4.55 -11.70
CA ASN A 141 20.34 4.49 -10.73
C ASN A 141 20.10 3.39 -9.69
N ILE A 142 18.87 3.26 -9.17
CA ILE A 142 18.51 2.19 -8.21
C ILE A 142 18.66 0.79 -8.82
N TRP A 143 18.32 0.61 -10.09
CA TRP A 143 18.48 -0.68 -10.77
C TRP A 143 19.96 -1.03 -10.97
N GLU A 144 20.77 -0.09 -11.44
CA GLU A 144 22.22 -0.27 -11.59
C GLU A 144 22.86 -0.64 -10.24
N ASP A 145 22.48 0.08 -9.18
CA ASP A 145 22.92 -0.19 -7.80
C ASP A 145 22.52 -1.56 -7.24
N ALA A 146 21.43 -2.14 -7.75
CA ALA A 146 20.94 -3.45 -7.35
C ALA A 146 21.61 -4.57 -8.15
N GLU A 147 21.85 -4.35 -9.45
CA GLU A 147 22.57 -5.27 -10.33
C GLU A 147 24.05 -5.40 -9.93
N GLU A 148 24.69 -4.33 -9.46
CA GLU A 148 26.08 -4.36 -8.98
C GLU A 148 26.27 -5.10 -7.63
N LYS A 149 25.19 -5.31 -6.88
CA LYS A 149 25.20 -5.96 -5.55
C LYS A 149 24.78 -7.44 -5.60
N LEU A 150 24.44 -7.97 -6.78
CA LEU A 150 24.06 -9.37 -7.04
C LEU A 150 25.22 -10.16 -7.64
#